data_AF-A0A2S9FAR3-F1
#
_entry.id   AF-A0A2S9FAR3-F1
#
_cell.length_a   1.000
_cell.length_b   1.000
_cell.length_c   1.000
_cell.angle_alpha   90.00
_cell.angle_beta   90.00
_cell.angle_gamma   90.00
#
_symmetry.space_group_name_H-M   'P 1'
#
loop_
_entity.id
_entity.type
_entity.pdbx_description
1 polymer ?
#
loop_
_entity_poly.entity_id
_entity_poly.type
_entity_poly.pdbx_seq_one_letter_code
_entity_poly.pdbx_strand_id
1 'polypeptide(L)'
;KPDYGIDSEQMYITRDGYSWAVVHKLSGEYFGRFGFAESQKSQAGIDGQTVDYLVWRPTWLHSVFDDRIVLAVALREPRPDSATMVFGYFVLQPR
;
A
#
# COMPACT_ATOMS: atom_id res chain seq x y z
N LYS A 1 16.15 -7.74 -7.70
CA LYS A 1 15.78 -6.31 -7.67
C LYS A 1 14.29 -6.28 -7.43
N PRO A 2 13.74 -5.49 -6.49
CA PRO A 2 12.30 -5.35 -6.40
C PRO A 2 11.83 -4.64 -7.67
N ASP A 3 11.00 -5.31 -8.46
CA ASP A 3 10.32 -4.70 -9.60
C ASP A 3 9.27 -3.76 -9.03
N TYR A 4 9.48 -2.46 -9.19
CA TYR A 4 8.59 -1.41 -8.72
C TYR A 4 7.58 -1.08 -9.82
N GLY A 5 6.29 -1.16 -9.51
CA GLY A 5 5.21 -0.64 -10.33
C GLY A 5 4.48 0.42 -9.52
N ILE A 6 4.57 1.69 -9.95
CA ILE A 6 3.77 2.77 -9.37
C ILE A 6 2.66 3.07 -10.37
N ASP A 7 1.48 2.50 -10.14
CA ASP A 7 0.26 2.96 -10.81
C ASP A 7 -0.31 4.09 -9.95
N SER A 8 -0.16 5.34 -10.41
CA SER A 8 -0.68 6.51 -9.71
C SER A 8 -2.19 6.59 -9.92
N GLU A 9 -2.97 6.06 -8.98
CA GLU A 9 -4.41 6.29 -8.93
C GLU A 9 -4.69 7.45 -7.96
N GLN A 10 -4.97 8.63 -8.51
CA GLN A 10 -5.38 9.80 -7.73
C GLN A 10 -6.78 9.51 -7.17
N MET A 11 -6.91 9.33 -5.85
CA MET A 11 -8.20 8.96 -5.27
C MET A 11 -8.60 9.70 -4.00
N TYR A 12 -9.92 9.89 -3.92
CA TYR A 12 -10.73 10.68 -3.00
C TYR A 12 -10.11 11.06 -1.66
N ILE A 13 -9.95 12.37 -1.50
CA ILE A 13 -9.53 13.04 -0.28
C ILE A 13 -10.82 13.53 0.39
N THR A 14 -11.09 13.15 1.63
CA THR A 14 -12.17 13.78 2.38
C THR A 14 -11.68 15.12 2.92
N ARG A 15 -12.61 16.04 3.19
CA ARG A 15 -12.33 17.42 3.63
C ARG A 15 -11.40 17.52 4.87
N ASP A 16 -11.27 16.43 5.63
CA ASP A 16 -10.49 16.32 6.87
C ASP A 16 -9.28 15.36 6.77
N GLY A 17 -8.98 14.78 5.60
CA GLY A 17 -7.83 13.90 5.38
C GLY A 17 -8.11 12.68 4.50
N TYR A 18 -7.23 11.67 4.59
CA TYR A 18 -7.41 10.39 3.89
C TYR A 18 -8.09 9.37 4.80
N SER A 19 -8.91 8.48 4.23
CA SER A 19 -9.51 7.37 4.97
C SER A 19 -8.74 6.08 4.72
N TRP A 20 -8.24 5.45 5.79
CA TRP A 20 -7.66 4.11 5.76
C TRP A 20 -8.55 3.06 5.08
N ALA A 21 -9.87 3.25 5.12
CA ALA A 21 -10.83 2.37 4.48
C ALA A 21 -10.65 2.33 2.95
N VAL A 22 -10.14 3.41 2.34
CA VAL A 22 -9.89 3.47 0.90
C VAL A 22 -8.67 2.63 0.52
N VAL A 23 -7.55 2.80 1.23
CA VAL A 23 -6.33 2.00 1.05
C VAL A 23 -6.67 0.52 1.18
N HIS A 24 -7.35 0.15 2.27
CA HIS A 24 -7.77 -1.22 2.52
C HIS A 24 -8.71 -1.77 1.44
N LYS A 25 -9.69 -0.97 0.98
CA LYS A 25 -10.64 -1.41 -0.06
C LYS A 25 -9.93 -1.65 -1.39
N LEU A 26 -9.11 -0.70 -1.84
CA LEU A 26 -8.40 -0.79 -3.11
C LEU A 26 -7.34 -1.90 -3.10
N SER A 27 -6.52 -1.95 -2.06
CA SER A 27 -5.49 -2.97 -1.94
C SER A 27 -6.10 -4.35 -1.69
N GLY A 28 -7.17 -4.44 -0.89
CA GLY A 28 -7.77 -5.72 -0.50
C GLY A 28 -8.44 -6.45 -1.65
N GLU A 29 -9.21 -5.75 -2.49
CA GLU A 29 -9.83 -6.38 -3.66
C GLU A 29 -8.78 -6.86 -4.66
N TYR A 30 -7.75 -6.05 -4.91
CA TYR A 30 -6.69 -6.39 -5.86
C TYR A 30 -5.83 -7.55 -5.35
N PHE A 31 -5.21 -7.42 -4.17
CA PHE A 31 -4.28 -8.42 -3.63
C PHE A 31 -4.94 -9.73 -3.24
N GLY A 32 -6.22 -9.69 -2.84
CA GLY A 32 -7.02 -10.90 -2.58
C GLY A 32 -7.13 -11.81 -3.81
N ARG A 33 -7.22 -11.25 -5.03
CA ARG A 33 -7.26 -12.03 -6.27
C ARG A 33 -5.96 -12.79 -6.55
N PHE A 34 -4.85 -12.35 -5.97
CA PHE A 34 -3.53 -12.97 -6.09
C PHE A 34 -3.15 -13.83 -4.88
N GLY A 35 -4.10 -14.09 -3.97
CA GLY A 35 -3.87 -14.97 -2.83
C GLY A 35 -3.10 -14.34 -1.68
N PHE A 36 -3.06 -13.00 -1.61
CA PHE A 36 -2.50 -12.25 -0.48
C PHE A 36 -3.60 -11.87 0.51
N ALA A 37 -3.24 -11.82 1.79
CA ALA A 37 -4.06 -11.34 2.88
C ALA A 37 -3.35 -10.21 3.63
N GLU A 38 -4.11 -9.27 4.17
CA GLU A 38 -3.57 -8.27 5.08
C GLU A 38 -3.03 -8.98 6.33
N SER A 39 -1.79 -8.66 6.67
CA SER A 39 -1.11 -9.19 7.85
C SER A 39 -0.88 -8.12 8.92
N GLN A 40 -0.72 -6.86 8.52
CA GLN A 40 -0.42 -5.77 9.44
C GLN A 40 -0.76 -4.41 8.84
N LYS A 41 -1.23 -3.51 9.69
CA LYS A 41 -1.29 -2.07 9.43
C LYS A 41 -0.20 -1.37 10.22
N SER A 42 0.54 -0.46 9.58
CA SER A 42 1.69 0.20 10.19
C SER A 42 1.95 1.60 9.62
N GLN A 43 2.85 2.32 10.26
CA GLN A 43 3.20 3.72 9.97
C GLN A 43 4.71 3.88 10.12
N ALA A 44 5.34 4.64 9.22
CA ALA A 44 6.78 4.93 9.24
C ALA A 44 7.05 6.41 8.98
N GLY A 45 8.09 6.95 9.63
CA GLY A 45 8.63 8.27 9.30
C GLY A 45 9.71 8.16 8.22
N ILE A 46 9.53 8.80 7.08
CA ILE A 46 10.50 8.86 5.97
C ILE A 46 10.69 10.33 5.60
N ASP A 47 11.92 10.83 5.67
CA ASP A 47 12.27 12.22 5.30
C ASP A 47 11.35 13.30 5.90
N GLY A 48 10.98 13.12 7.17
CA GLY A 48 10.09 14.05 7.89
C GLY A 48 8.61 13.92 7.54
N GLN A 49 8.24 12.99 6.66
CA GLN A 49 6.87 12.64 6.33
C GLN A 49 6.45 11.37 7.04
N THR A 50 5.20 11.33 7.46
CA THR A 50 4.55 10.09 7.89
C THR A 50 4.01 9.36 6.67
N VAL A 51 4.39 8.09 6.53
CA VAL A 51 3.89 7.17 5.53
C VAL A 51 3.10 6.07 6.21
N ASP A 52 1.85 5.97 5.84
CA ASP A 52 0.91 4.96 6.30
C ASP A 52 0.87 3.80 5.29
N TYR A 53 0.98 2.57 5.78
CA TYR A 53 1.02 1.39 4.91
C TYR A 53 0.35 0.13 5.47
N LEU A 54 -0.16 -0.70 4.56
CA LEU A 54 -0.67 -2.05 4.82
C LEU A 54 0.33 -3.09 4.31
N VAL A 55 0.59 -4.11 5.12
CA VAL A 55 1.45 -5.23 4.78
C VAL A 55 0.58 -6.41 4.37
N TRP A 56 0.70 -6.79 3.10
CA TRP A 56 0.03 -7.93 2.50
C TRP A 56 1.03 -9.09 2.36
N ARG A 57 0.61 -10.27 2.81
CA ARG A 57 1.41 -11.49 2.72
C ARG A 57 0.63 -12.61 2.03
N PRO A 58 1.29 -13.52 1.31
CA PRO A 58 0.67 -14.69 0.74
C PRO A 58 -0.06 -15.48 1.82
N THR A 59 -1.26 -15.94 1.49
CA THR A 59 -1.98 -16.92 2.30
C THR A 59 -1.18 -18.21 2.41
N TRP A 60 -1.48 -19.05 3.40
CA TRP A 60 -0.74 -20.29 3.65
C TRP A 60 -0.60 -21.21 2.42
N LEU A 61 -1.57 -21.19 1.50
CA LEU A 61 -1.53 -21.97 0.27
C LEU A 61 -0.59 -21.35 -0.77
N HIS A 62 -0.63 -20.01 -0.90
CA HIS A 62 0.19 -19.27 -1.85
C HIS A 62 1.64 -19.14 -1.39
N SER A 63 1.88 -19.20 -0.07
CA SER A 63 3.23 -19.12 0.51
C SER A 63 4.16 -20.27 0.11
N VAL A 64 3.63 -21.33 -0.51
CA VAL A 64 4.42 -22.46 -1.00
C VAL A 64 5.25 -22.08 -2.24
N PHE A 65 4.81 -21.09 -3.02
CA PHE A 65 5.43 -20.70 -4.27
C PHE A 65 5.65 -19.19 -4.43
N ASP A 66 5.11 -18.39 -3.52
CA ASP A 66 5.28 -16.94 -3.48
C ASP A 66 5.57 -16.51 -2.04
N ASP A 67 6.71 -15.88 -1.80
CA ASP A 67 7.14 -15.38 -0.49
C ASP A 67 7.20 -13.85 -0.44
N ARG A 68 6.68 -13.17 -1.48
CA ARG A 68 6.74 -11.72 -1.59
C ARG A 68 5.92 -11.05 -0.49
N ILE A 69 6.37 -9.88 -0.04
CA ILE A 69 5.64 -9.02 0.90
C ILE A 69 5.23 -7.78 0.12
N VAL A 70 3.95 -7.44 0.10
CA VAL A 70 3.47 -6.23 -0.56
C VAL A 70 3.15 -5.15 0.47
N LEU A 71 3.70 -3.97 0.28
CA LEU A 71 3.40 -2.79 1.09
C LEU A 71 2.50 -1.88 0.28
N ALA A 72 1.21 -1.79 0.62
CA ALA A 72 0.30 -0.83 0.02
C ALA A 72 0.42 0.50 0.80
N VAL A 73 0.80 1.57 0.12
CA VAL A 73 1.14 2.86 0.74
C VAL A 73 0.18 3.95 0.32
N ALA A 74 -0.09 4.87 1.24
CA ALA A 74 -0.70 6.16 0.92
C ALA A 74 0.31 7.26 1.29
N LEU A 75 0.72 8.04 0.30
CA LEU A 75 1.68 9.12 0.44
C LEU A 75 0.97 10.45 0.21
N ARG A 76 1.20 11.44 1.07
CA ARG A 76 0.73 12.80 0.82
C ARG A 76 1.61 13.44 -0.23
N GLU A 77 1.05 13.86 -1.35
CA GLU A 77 1.80 14.55 -2.39
C GLU A 77 1.98 16.02 -1.97
N PRO A 78 3.22 16.49 -1.73
CA PRO A 78 3.42 17.78 -1.10
C PRO A 78 3.10 18.97 -2.01
N ARG A 79 2.85 18.80 -3.32
CA ARG A 79 2.53 19.90 -4.26
C ARG A 79 1.71 19.40 -5.47
N PRO A 80 0.74 20.20 -5.97
CA PRO A 80 0.38 21.55 -5.56
C PRO A 80 -0.67 21.62 -4.44
N ASP A 81 -1.22 20.49 -4.01
CA ASP A 81 -2.35 20.43 -3.07
C ASP A 81 -2.05 19.48 -1.91
N SER A 82 -2.05 20.01 -0.69
CA SER A 82 -1.81 19.23 0.54
C SER A 82 -2.94 18.25 0.88
N ALA A 83 -4.05 18.35 0.16
CA ALA A 83 -5.12 17.39 0.18
C ALA A 83 -4.75 16.14 -0.65
N THR A 84 -3.96 16.26 -1.72
CA THR A 84 -3.74 15.15 -2.65
C THR A 84 -2.90 14.03 -2.03
N MET A 85 -3.42 12.81 -2.13
CA MET A 85 -2.75 11.58 -1.71
C MET A 85 -2.52 10.70 -2.93
N VAL A 86 -1.31 10.18 -3.04
CA VAL A 86 -0.91 9.19 -4.04
C VAL A 86 -0.94 7.82 -3.37
N PHE A 87 -1.67 6.90 -3.98
CA PHE A 87 -1.65 5.49 -3.62
C PHE A 87 -0.64 4.75 -4.48
N GLY A 88 0.06 3.79 -3.89
CA GLY A 88 0.98 2.91 -4.59
C GLY A 88 1.25 1.65 -3.80
N TYR A 89 2.05 0.74 -4.36
CA TYR A 89 2.49 -0.45 -3.63
C TYR A 89 3.93 -0.82 -3.96
N PHE A 90 4.61 -1.41 -2.98
CA PHE A 90 5.95 -1.95 -3.13
C PHE A 90 5.92 -3.46 -2.95
N VAL A 91 6.47 -4.20 -3.92
CA VAL A 91 6.62 -5.65 -3.82
C VAL A 91 8.06 -5.95 -3.39
N LEU A 92 8.21 -6.51 -2.19
CA LEU A 92 9.48 -6.92 -1.61
C LEU A 92 9.62 -8.43 -1.70
N GLN A 93 10.80 -8.92 -2.04
CA GLN A 93 11.12 -10.35 -1.98
C GLN A 93 12.16 -10.56 -0.88
N PRO A 94 11.81 -11.26 0.22
CA PRO A 94 12.77 -11.67 1.24
C PRO A 94 13.89 -12.52 0.59
N ARG A 95 15.11 -12.40 1.11
CA ARG A 95 16.24 -13.24 0.71
C ARG A 95 16.50 -14.32 1.76
#